data_AF-A0A937PFE8-F1
#
_entry.id   AF-A0A937PFE8-F1
#
_cell.length_a   1.000
_cell.length_b   1.000
_cell.length_c   1.000
_cell.angle_alpha   90.00
_cell.angle_beta   90.00
_cell.angle_gamma   90.00
#
_symmetry.space_group_name_H-M   'P 1'
#
loop_
_entity.id
_entity.type
_entity.pdbx_description
1 polymer ?
#
loop_
_entity_poly.entity_id
_entity_poly.type
_entity_poly.pdbx_seq_one_letter_code
_entity_poly.pdbx_strand_id
1 'polypeptide(L)'
;MTTGKSAAQQAEGSNEARKLLDEAWDRAKKAYKEAKEQADIVYKEAKKIAVDKEAKKAVDQAHKEAVKQAQKLRDAITGEAQAAFSDFWKQRDIDSQEAITKSKERSDQAKIAYKEAKEQADIVHKEARGQAVDKEAEKAADNARKETLKQAKKDYDEGTA
;
A
#
# COMPACT_ATOMS: atom_id res chain seq x y z
N MET A 1 -13.01 3.18 -14.01
CA MET A 1 -11.87 3.99 -13.55
C MET A 1 -11.25 3.29 -12.34
N THR A 2 -10.17 2.54 -12.54
CA THR A 2 -9.35 2.03 -11.43
C THR A 2 -8.52 3.19 -10.92
N THR A 3 -9.02 3.87 -9.88
CA THR A 3 -8.31 4.95 -9.20
C THR A 3 -7.17 4.37 -8.36
N GLY A 4 -6.14 3.85 -9.03
CA GLY A 4 -4.86 3.57 -8.39
C GLY A 4 -4.22 4.91 -8.02
N LYS A 5 -3.79 5.06 -6.76
CA LYS A 5 -3.00 6.23 -6.35
C LYS A 5 -1.80 6.35 -7.29
N SER A 6 -1.59 7.55 -7.84
CA SER A 6 -0.41 7.85 -8.64
C SER A 6 0.87 7.58 -7.87
N ALA A 7 1.99 7.36 -8.57
CA ALA A 7 3.31 7.16 -7.94
C ALA A 7 3.66 8.30 -6.95
N ALA A 8 3.25 9.54 -7.27
CA ALA A 8 3.41 10.70 -6.38
C ALA A 8 2.58 10.55 -5.09
N GLN A 9 1.31 10.16 -5.20
CA GLN A 9 0.44 9.94 -4.03
C GLN A 9 0.91 8.74 -3.17
N GLN A 10 1.50 7.71 -3.78
CA GLN A 10 2.10 6.60 -3.04
C GLN A 10 3.37 7.02 -2.29
N ALA A 11 4.21 7.85 -2.91
CA ALA A 11 5.40 8.40 -2.27
C ALA A 11 5.03 9.34 -1.11
N GLU A 12 4.04 10.20 -1.30
CA GLU A 12 3.53 11.11 -0.28
C GLU A 12 2.98 10.36 0.94
N GLY A 13 2.11 9.36 0.72
CA GLY A 13 1.58 8.55 1.82
C GLY A 13 2.66 7.77 2.59
N SER A 14 3.73 7.33 1.91
CA SER A 14 4.84 6.63 2.56
C SER A 14 5.69 7.58 3.43
N ASN A 15 5.93 8.79 2.94
CA ASN A 15 6.64 9.82 3.69
C ASN A 15 5.82 10.27 4.90
N GLU A 16 4.51 10.42 4.75
CA GLU A 16 3.61 10.78 5.84
C GLU A 16 3.56 9.68 6.92
N ALA A 17 3.42 8.41 6.53
CA ALA A 17 3.45 7.29 7.47
C ALA A 17 4.78 7.25 8.25
N ARG A 18 5.91 7.51 7.58
CA ARG A 18 7.22 7.57 8.24
C ARG A 18 7.32 8.74 9.21
N LYS A 19 6.87 9.93 8.79
CA LYS A 19 6.86 11.12 9.62
C LYS A 19 6.02 10.92 10.89
N LEU A 20 4.84 10.32 10.78
CA LEU A 20 3.97 10.04 11.92
C LEU A 20 4.62 9.06 12.91
N LEU A 21 5.34 8.05 12.43
CA LEU A 21 6.10 7.13 13.28
C LEU A 21 7.20 7.87 14.05
N ASP A 22 7.99 8.70 13.36
CA ASP A 22 9.08 9.46 13.97
C ASP A 22 8.54 10.46 15.01
N GLU A 23 7.45 11.17 14.69
CA GLU A 23 6.76 12.06 15.63
C GLU A 23 6.24 11.32 16.88
N ALA A 24 5.70 10.12 16.72
CA ALA A 24 5.21 9.32 17.84
C ALA A 24 6.36 8.89 18.76
N TRP A 25 7.52 8.53 18.19
CA TRP A 25 8.71 8.19 18.98
C TRP A 25 9.24 9.40 19.76
N ASP A 26 9.27 10.58 19.15
CA ASP A 26 9.67 11.81 19.82
C ASP A 26 8.71 12.16 20.97
N ARG A 27 7.39 12.04 20.75
CA ARG A 27 6.38 12.22 21.80
C ARG A 27 6.54 11.21 22.94
N ALA A 28 6.74 9.93 22.62
CA ALA A 28 6.95 8.89 23.62
C ALA A 28 8.20 9.15 24.46
N LYS A 29 9.31 9.55 23.81
CA LYS A 29 10.56 9.90 24.47
C LYS A 29 10.40 11.11 25.38
N LYS A 30 9.69 12.14 24.93
CA LYS A 30 9.40 13.34 25.72
C LYS A 30 8.54 12.99 26.93
N ALA A 31 7.44 12.27 26.75
CA ALA A 31 6.56 11.85 27.84
C ALA A 31 7.29 11.01 28.89
N TYR A 32 8.15 10.06 28.47
CA TYR A 32 8.98 9.29 29.39
C TYR A 32 9.92 10.17 30.21
N LYS A 33 10.61 11.11 29.53
CA LYS A 33 11.55 12.02 30.18
C LYS A 33 10.84 12.86 31.25
N GLU A 34 9.72 13.47 30.89
CA GLU A 34 8.93 14.32 31.80
C GLU A 34 8.38 13.53 32.99
N ALA A 35 7.80 12.34 32.75
CA ALA A 35 7.29 11.50 33.82
C ALA A 35 8.40 10.99 34.77
N LYS A 36 9.58 10.66 34.22
CA LYS A 36 10.74 10.27 35.02
C LYS A 36 11.25 11.44 35.86
N GLU A 37 11.37 12.64 35.30
CA GLU A 37 11.79 13.84 36.03
C GLU A 37 10.85 14.15 37.20
N GLN A 38 9.53 14.04 36.98
CA GLN A 38 8.54 14.19 38.05
C GLN A 38 8.70 13.11 39.14
N ALA A 39 8.89 11.85 38.75
CA ALA A 39 9.14 10.77 39.70
C ALA A 39 10.42 11.01 40.51
N ASP A 40 11.49 11.49 39.88
CA ASP A 40 12.77 11.81 40.53
C ASP A 40 12.62 12.98 41.53
N ILE A 41 11.81 14.00 41.22
CA ILE A 41 11.52 15.12 42.13
C ILE A 41 10.76 14.62 43.37
N VAL A 42 9.66 13.89 43.17
CA VAL A 42 8.84 13.35 44.27
C VAL A 42 9.69 12.42 45.15
N TYR A 43 10.51 11.57 44.54
CA TYR A 43 11.42 10.69 45.25
C TYR A 43 12.41 11.43 46.13
N LYS A 44 13.05 12.49 45.61
CA LYS A 44 14.00 13.30 46.39
C LYS A 44 13.34 13.94 47.60
N GLU A 45 12.14 14.51 47.45
CA GLU A 45 11.43 15.15 48.56
C GLU A 45 10.93 14.11 49.57
N ALA A 46 10.32 13.02 49.13
CA ALA A 46 9.85 11.95 50.01
C ALA A 46 10.99 11.29 50.79
N LYS A 47 12.18 11.16 50.18
CA LYS A 47 13.36 10.58 50.83
C LYS A 47 13.95 11.46 51.93
N LYS A 48 13.77 12.78 51.86
CA LYS A 48 14.14 13.70 52.96
C LYS A 48 13.23 13.54 54.17
N ILE A 49 11.96 13.21 53.94
CA ILE A 49 10.93 13.08 54.99
C ILE A 49 10.95 11.69 55.64
N ALA A 50 11.30 10.65 54.88
CA ALA A 50 11.36 9.28 55.38
C ALA A 50 12.48 9.10 56.44
N VAL A 51 12.10 9.03 57.71
CA VAL A 51 13.05 8.96 58.85
C VAL A 51 13.51 7.53 59.15
N ASP A 52 12.60 6.56 59.06
CA ASP A 52 12.87 5.16 59.37
C ASP A 52 13.21 4.31 58.12
N LYS A 53 13.65 3.08 58.36
CA LYS A 53 14.13 2.17 57.31
C LYS A 53 12.99 1.65 56.42
N GLU A 54 11.79 1.49 56.96
CA GLU A 54 10.64 0.98 56.19
C GLU A 54 10.09 2.06 55.28
N ALA A 55 9.94 3.29 55.78
CA ALA A 55 9.55 4.45 54.98
C ALA A 55 10.53 4.70 53.82
N LYS A 56 11.85 4.60 54.06
CA LYS A 56 12.85 4.74 53.00
C LYS A 56 12.72 3.67 51.91
N LYS A 57 12.46 2.42 52.30
CA LYS A 57 12.22 1.33 51.34
C LYS A 57 10.93 1.55 50.53
N ALA A 58 9.86 2.00 51.18
CA ALA A 58 8.60 2.29 50.51
C ALA A 58 8.77 3.40 49.45
N VAL A 59 9.51 4.46 49.78
CA VAL A 59 9.84 5.54 48.83
C VAL A 59 10.70 5.04 47.66
N ASP A 60 11.73 4.21 47.92
CA ASP A 60 12.54 3.59 46.87
C ASP A 60 11.70 2.69 45.94
N GLN A 61 10.75 1.94 46.49
CA GLN A 61 9.87 1.07 45.71
C GLN A 61 8.86 1.87 44.88
N ALA A 62 8.22 2.88 45.47
CA ALA A 62 7.28 3.76 44.76
C ALA A 62 7.95 4.48 43.59
N HIS A 63 9.20 4.94 43.76
CA HIS A 63 9.98 5.53 42.67
C HIS A 63 10.26 4.54 41.55
N LYS A 64 10.72 3.34 41.88
CA LYS A 64 10.95 2.27 40.87
C LYS A 64 9.68 1.95 40.09
N GLU A 65 8.54 1.85 40.79
CA GLU A 65 7.25 1.59 40.16
C GLU A 65 6.82 2.76 39.26
N ALA A 66 6.97 4.01 39.69
CA ALA A 66 6.68 5.18 38.88
C ALA A 66 7.51 5.23 37.58
N VAL A 67 8.83 5.00 37.67
CA VAL A 67 9.70 4.92 36.49
C VAL A 67 9.30 3.77 35.57
N LYS A 68 8.92 2.61 36.14
CA LYS A 68 8.43 1.46 35.36
C LYS A 68 7.12 1.78 34.62
N GLN A 69 6.20 2.52 35.24
CA GLN A 69 4.96 2.95 34.58
C GLN A 69 5.25 3.97 33.46
N ALA A 70 6.19 4.90 33.67
CA ALA A 70 6.63 5.80 32.62
C ALA A 70 7.24 5.05 31.42
N GLN A 71 8.03 4.00 31.66
CA GLN A 71 8.55 3.13 30.60
C GLN A 71 7.43 2.41 29.85
N LYS A 72 6.46 1.83 30.56
CA LYS A 72 5.30 1.18 29.93
C LYS A 72 4.51 2.12 29.04
N LEU A 73 4.31 3.36 29.47
CA LEU A 73 3.61 4.37 28.66
C LEU A 73 4.38 4.67 27.36
N ARG A 74 5.70 4.88 27.46
CA ARG A 74 6.57 5.05 26.29
C ARG A 74 6.44 3.87 25.34
N ASP A 75 6.57 2.67 25.87
CA ASP A 75 6.58 1.43 25.09
C ASP A 75 5.23 1.21 24.39
N ALA A 76 4.12 1.51 25.07
CA ALA A 76 2.78 1.48 24.48
C ALA A 76 2.63 2.46 23.31
N ILE A 77 3.07 3.72 23.47
CA ILE A 77 3.01 4.72 22.39
C ILE A 77 3.88 4.26 21.19
N THR A 78 5.09 3.76 21.45
CA THR A 78 5.99 3.30 20.39
C THR A 78 5.47 2.04 19.70
N GLY A 79 4.87 1.12 20.45
CA GLY A 79 4.30 -0.13 19.93
C GLY A 79 3.14 0.16 18.99
N GLU A 80 2.25 1.07 19.38
CA GLU A 80 1.06 1.37 18.60
C GLU A 80 1.40 2.12 17.31
N ALA A 81 2.38 3.03 17.39
CA ALA A 81 2.92 3.69 16.21
C ALA A 81 3.61 2.70 15.25
N GLN A 82 4.39 1.75 15.79
CA GLN A 82 5.04 0.71 14.98
C GLN A 82 4.03 -0.25 14.34
N ALA A 83 2.98 -0.63 15.06
CA ALA A 83 1.91 -1.48 14.56
C ALA A 83 1.18 -0.79 13.40
N ALA A 84 0.73 0.45 13.60
CA ALA A 84 0.07 1.24 12.56
C ALA A 84 0.96 1.43 11.32
N PHE A 85 2.26 1.72 11.52
CA PHE A 85 3.21 1.83 10.41
C PHE A 85 3.39 0.50 9.66
N SER A 86 3.45 -0.62 10.39
CA SER A 86 3.58 -1.94 9.78
C SER A 86 2.34 -2.32 8.97
N ASP A 87 1.15 -2.03 9.50
CA ASP A 87 -0.11 -2.33 8.82
C ASP A 87 -0.30 -1.47 7.56
N PHE A 88 0.15 -0.21 7.57
CA PHE A 88 0.23 0.61 6.36
C PHE A 88 1.03 -0.08 5.24
N TRP A 89 2.21 -0.63 5.55
CA TRP A 89 3.03 -1.31 4.54
C TRP A 89 2.44 -2.64 4.06
N LYS A 90 1.81 -3.40 4.96
CA LYS A 90 1.08 -4.62 4.56
C LYS A 90 -0.05 -4.28 3.60
N GLN A 91 -0.86 -3.27 3.91
CA GLN A 91 -1.96 -2.86 3.04
C GLN A 91 -1.44 -2.39 1.68
N ARG A 92 -0.35 -1.63 1.67
CA ARG A 92 0.29 -1.19 0.42
C ARG A 92 0.75 -2.37 -0.44
N ASP A 93 1.33 -3.40 0.16
CA ASP A 93 1.74 -4.61 -0.57
C ASP A 93 0.54 -5.34 -1.18
N ILE A 94 -0.54 -5.49 -0.41
CA ILE A 94 -1.81 -6.07 -0.87
C ILE A 94 -2.36 -5.27 -2.07
N ASP A 95 -2.45 -3.95 -1.94
CA ASP A 95 -2.95 -3.08 -3.02
C ASP A 95 -2.10 -3.21 -4.29
N SER A 96 -0.78 -3.35 -4.14
CA SER A 96 0.15 -3.58 -5.25
C SER A 96 -0.06 -4.94 -5.91
N GLN A 97 -0.22 -6.00 -5.13
CA GLN A 97 -0.48 -7.35 -5.65
C GLN A 97 -1.83 -7.42 -6.37
N GLU A 98 -2.87 -6.77 -5.84
CA GLU A 98 -4.17 -6.66 -6.50
C GLU A 98 -4.06 -5.92 -7.83
N ALA A 99 -3.32 -4.80 -7.89
CA ALA A 99 -3.13 -4.05 -9.12
C ALA A 99 -2.40 -4.89 -10.19
N ILE A 100 -1.37 -5.64 -9.79
CA ILE A 100 -0.65 -6.58 -10.67
C ILE A 100 -1.60 -7.67 -11.18
N THR A 101 -2.43 -8.24 -10.30
CA THR A 101 -3.37 -9.30 -10.66
C THR A 101 -4.41 -8.79 -11.67
N LYS A 102 -5.05 -7.65 -11.39
CA LYS A 102 -6.00 -7.00 -12.30
C LYS A 102 -5.36 -6.64 -13.65
N SER A 103 -4.11 -6.18 -13.65
CA SER A 103 -3.36 -5.90 -14.89
C SER A 103 -3.13 -7.17 -15.72
N LYS A 104 -2.77 -8.29 -15.07
CA LYS A 104 -2.61 -9.58 -15.76
C LYS A 104 -3.94 -10.07 -16.33
N GLU A 105 -5.01 -10.04 -15.56
CA GLU A 105 -6.35 -10.43 -16.01
C GLU A 105 -6.80 -9.61 -17.22
N ARG A 106 -6.61 -8.29 -17.18
CA ARG A 106 -6.91 -7.40 -18.33
C ARG A 106 -6.08 -7.77 -19.55
N SER A 107 -4.78 -8.04 -19.36
CA SER A 107 -3.89 -8.42 -20.44
C SER A 107 -4.28 -9.77 -21.07
N ASP A 108 -4.68 -10.73 -20.25
CA ASP A 108 -5.10 -12.05 -20.72
C ASP A 108 -6.46 -11.97 -21.44
N GLN A 109 -7.40 -11.17 -20.94
CA GLN A 109 -8.64 -10.86 -21.65
C GLN A 109 -8.38 -10.19 -23.00
N ALA A 110 -7.46 -9.22 -23.06
CA ALA A 110 -7.07 -8.57 -24.31
C ALA A 110 -6.47 -9.58 -25.30
N LYS A 111 -5.62 -10.51 -24.85
CA LYS A 111 -5.08 -11.58 -25.70
C LYS A 111 -6.18 -12.48 -26.26
N ILE A 112 -7.14 -12.87 -25.43
CA ILE A 112 -8.27 -13.72 -25.84
C ILE A 112 -9.11 -12.98 -26.90
N ALA A 113 -9.52 -11.74 -26.61
CA ALA A 113 -10.30 -10.92 -27.53
C ALA A 113 -9.59 -10.69 -28.87
N TYR A 114 -8.27 -10.45 -28.84
CA TYR A 114 -7.48 -10.31 -30.07
C TYR A 114 -7.47 -11.60 -30.90
N LYS A 115 -7.30 -12.76 -30.26
CA LYS A 115 -7.32 -14.05 -30.93
C LYS A 115 -8.69 -14.33 -31.57
N GLU A 116 -9.78 -14.09 -30.83
CA GLU A 116 -11.15 -14.26 -31.33
C GLU A 116 -11.44 -13.31 -32.49
N ALA A 117 -11.06 -12.03 -32.39
CA ALA A 117 -11.24 -11.05 -33.46
C ALA A 117 -10.47 -11.44 -34.73
N LYS A 118 -9.26 -12.00 -34.59
CA LYS A 118 -8.49 -12.52 -35.72
C LYS A 118 -9.15 -13.73 -36.37
N GLU A 119 -9.63 -14.69 -35.58
CA GLU A 119 -10.33 -15.86 -36.10
C GLU A 119 -11.62 -15.46 -36.85
N GLN A 120 -12.40 -14.53 -36.28
CA GLN A 120 -13.60 -13.99 -36.94
C GLN A 120 -13.25 -13.25 -38.25
N ALA A 121 -12.20 -12.43 -38.26
CA ALA A 121 -11.74 -11.75 -39.46
C ALA A 121 -11.30 -12.73 -40.56
N ASP A 122 -10.66 -13.83 -40.18
CA ASP A 122 -10.25 -14.89 -41.11
C ASP A 122 -11.46 -15.67 -41.67
N ILE A 123 -12.48 -15.95 -40.85
CA ILE A 123 -13.74 -16.59 -41.29
C ILE A 123 -14.47 -15.70 -42.29
N VAL A 124 -14.74 -14.44 -41.91
CA VAL A 124 -15.46 -13.48 -42.77
C VAL A 124 -14.70 -13.21 -44.06
N HIS A 125 -13.37 -13.12 -44.00
CA HIS A 125 -12.54 -12.98 -45.20
C HIS A 125 -12.69 -14.18 -46.15
N LYS A 126 -12.65 -15.40 -45.61
CA LYS A 126 -12.80 -16.62 -46.41
C LYS A 126 -14.17 -16.68 -47.08
N GLU A 127 -15.24 -16.32 -46.37
CA GLU A 127 -16.59 -16.25 -46.91
C GLU A 127 -16.73 -15.17 -48.00
N ALA A 128 -16.29 -13.95 -47.72
CA ALA A 128 -16.35 -12.82 -48.66
C ALA A 128 -15.54 -13.10 -49.93
N ARG A 129 -14.36 -13.70 -49.80
CA ARG A 129 -13.53 -14.09 -50.94
C ARG A 129 -14.16 -15.23 -51.75
N GLY A 130 -14.83 -16.18 -51.10
CA GLY A 130 -15.59 -17.24 -51.78
C GLY A 130 -16.80 -16.74 -52.56
N GLN A 131 -17.33 -15.56 -52.22
CA GLN A 131 -18.45 -14.90 -52.89
C GLN A 131 -18.01 -13.84 -53.92
N ALA A 132 -16.71 -13.53 -54.00
CA ALA A 132 -16.20 -12.52 -54.91
C ALA A 132 -16.32 -12.96 -56.38
N VAL A 133 -17.01 -12.14 -57.18
CA VAL A 133 -17.24 -12.42 -58.61
C VAL A 133 -16.19 -11.78 -59.53
N ASP A 134 -15.34 -10.92 -58.99
CA ASP A 134 -14.28 -10.22 -59.71
C ASP A 134 -13.08 -9.87 -58.80
N LYS A 135 -12.02 -9.34 -59.41
CA LYS A 135 -10.78 -8.95 -58.71
C LYS A 135 -10.94 -7.74 -57.78
N GLU A 136 -11.96 -6.90 -57.98
CA GLU A 136 -12.19 -5.74 -57.10
C GLU A 136 -12.84 -6.19 -55.79
N ALA A 137 -13.79 -7.11 -55.86
CA ALA A 137 -14.42 -7.75 -54.70
C ALA A 137 -13.40 -8.55 -53.86
N GLU A 138 -12.47 -9.29 -54.49
CA GLU A 138 -11.38 -9.96 -53.78
C GLU A 138 -10.49 -8.98 -53.01
N LYS A 139 -10.08 -7.88 -53.66
CA LYS A 139 -9.28 -6.83 -53.01
C LYS A 139 -10.04 -6.13 -51.89
N ALA A 140 -11.34 -5.92 -52.04
CA ALA A 140 -12.18 -5.36 -51.00
C ALA A 140 -12.22 -6.26 -49.76
N ALA A 141 -12.36 -7.58 -49.94
CA ALA A 141 -12.28 -8.55 -48.85
C ALA A 141 -10.91 -8.55 -48.16
N ASP A 142 -9.81 -8.53 -48.92
CA ASP A 142 -8.44 -8.46 -48.38
C ASP A 142 -8.21 -7.19 -47.54
N ASN A 143 -8.66 -6.04 -48.05
CA ASN A 143 -8.54 -4.76 -47.35
C ASN A 143 -9.41 -4.74 -46.08
N ALA A 144 -10.64 -5.25 -46.13
CA ALA A 144 -11.51 -5.34 -44.97
C ALA A 144 -10.87 -6.16 -43.84
N ARG A 145 -10.33 -7.35 -44.17
CA ARG A 145 -9.59 -8.17 -43.20
C ARG A 145 -8.41 -7.40 -42.60
N LYS A 146 -7.64 -6.71 -43.43
CA LYS A 146 -6.46 -5.96 -42.99
C LYS A 146 -6.83 -4.84 -42.00
N GLU A 147 -7.90 -4.09 -42.27
CA GLU A 147 -8.37 -3.04 -41.36
C GLU A 147 -8.91 -3.61 -40.05
N THR A 148 -9.67 -4.71 -40.10
CA THR A 148 -10.15 -5.40 -38.88
C THR A 148 -8.99 -5.89 -38.01
N LEU A 149 -7.94 -6.47 -38.61
CA LEU A 149 -6.76 -6.90 -37.87
C LEU A 149 -5.96 -5.73 -37.26
N LYS A 150 -5.92 -4.57 -37.93
CA LYS A 150 -5.33 -3.36 -37.36
C LYS A 150 -6.11 -2.88 -36.15
N GLN A 151 -7.45 -2.87 -36.24
CA GLN A 151 -8.30 -2.45 -35.13
C GLN A 151 -8.19 -3.41 -33.94
N ALA A 152 -8.25 -4.72 -34.18
CA ALA A 152 -8.05 -5.73 -33.14
C ALA A 152 -6.69 -5.59 -32.44
N LYS A 153 -5.63 -5.30 -33.21
CA LYS A 153 -4.30 -5.03 -32.64
C LYS A 153 -4.28 -3.75 -31.80
N LYS A 154 -4.93 -2.69 -32.27
CA LYS A 154 -5.05 -1.43 -31.52
C LYS A 154 -5.77 -1.66 -30.19
N ASP A 155 -6.89 -2.39 -30.20
CA ASP A 155 -7.66 -2.70 -28.99
C ASP A 155 -6.86 -3.58 -28.01
N TYR A 156 -6.04 -4.49 -28.52
CA TYR A 156 -5.10 -5.28 -27.72
C TYR A 156 -4.02 -4.42 -27.06
N ASP A 157 -3.37 -3.54 -27.84
CA ASP A 157 -2.32 -2.65 -27.35
C ASP A 157 -2.91 -1.68 -26.29
N GLU A 158 -4.12 -1.17 -26.49
CA GLU A 158 -4.86 -0.36 -25.51
C GLU A 158 -5.28 -1.16 -24.26
N GLY A 159 -5.64 -2.42 -24.43
CA GLY A 159 -6.02 -3.33 -23.34
C GLY A 159 -4.85 -3.78 -22.47
N THR A 160 -3.62 -3.72 -22.99
CA THR A 160 -2.39 -4.15 -22.30
C THR A 160 -1.52 -2.99 -21.81
N ALA A 161 -1.85 -1.76 -22.19
CA ALA A 161 -1.29 -0.53 -21.64
C ALA A 161 -1.86 -0.19 -20.25
#